data_AF-A0A1B7TJ70-F1
#
_entry.id   AF-A0A1B7TJ70-F1
#
_cell.length_a   1.000
_cell.length_b   1.000
_cell.length_c   1.000
_cell.angle_alpha   90.00
_cell.angle_beta   90.00
_cell.angle_gamma   90.00
#
_symmetry.space_group_name_H-M   'P 1'
#
loop_
_entity.id
_entity.type
_entity.pdbx_description
1 polymer ?
#
loop_
_entity_poly.entity_id
_entity_poly.type
_entity_poly.pdbx_seq_one_letter_code
_entity_poly.pdbx_strand_id
1 'polypeptide(L)'
;MDQNPKCIESLSPECTNLRLKYDTCFNDWFKNVFLSNDTNAENKNDKICEFEFVEYQKCLFKSIEDLESKTSKQQEGSSHATALPKGLLDSIKEAEKEIEGFEKN
;
A
#
# COMPACT_ATOMS: atom_id res chain seq x y z
N MET A 1 -25.75 8.05 16.57
CA MET A 1 -25.38 6.79 15.89
C MET A 1 -23.92 6.92 15.55
N ASP A 2 -23.07 6.86 16.57
CA ASP A 2 -21.63 7.04 16.47
C ASP A 2 -20.99 5.75 15.99
N GLN A 3 -21.06 5.51 14.69
CA GLN A 3 -20.00 4.76 14.04
C GLN A 3 -18.87 5.75 13.85
N ASN A 4 -17.93 5.79 14.80
CA ASN A 4 -16.60 6.32 14.57
C ASN A 4 -15.80 5.17 13.95
N PRO A 5 -15.77 5.00 12.61
CA PRO A 5 -14.86 4.05 12.02
C PRO A 5 -13.47 4.53 12.41
N LYS A 6 -12.67 3.63 12.99
CA LYS A 6 -11.22 3.83 13.10
C LYS A 6 -10.77 4.33 11.73
N CYS A 7 -10.47 5.63 11.60
CA CYS A 7 -10.15 6.22 10.30
C CYS A 7 -9.12 5.32 9.65
N ILE A 8 -9.36 4.95 8.39
CA ILE A 8 -8.51 4.05 7.62
C ILE A 8 -7.22 4.81 7.35
N GLU A 9 -6.37 4.90 8.36
CA GLU A 9 -5.11 5.61 8.33
C GLU A 9 -4.08 4.71 7.65
N SER A 10 -3.20 5.34 6.87
CA SER A 10 -2.01 4.64 6.41
C SER A 10 -1.03 4.48 7.58
N LEU A 11 0.04 3.71 7.35
CA LEU A 11 1.15 3.58 8.31
C LEU A 11 1.70 4.95 8.73
N SER A 12 1.64 5.93 7.82
CA SER A 12 2.02 7.30 8.08
C SER A 12 0.92 8.28 7.68
N PRO A 13 0.60 9.30 8.49
CA PRO A 13 -0.54 10.20 8.26
C PRO A 13 -0.53 10.89 6.90
N GLU A 14 0.65 11.24 6.37
CA GLU A 14 0.80 11.90 5.06
C GLU A 14 0.35 11.02 3.89
N CYS A 15 0.40 9.70 4.04
CA CYS A 15 -0.04 8.76 3.00
C CYS A 15 -1.53 8.43 3.07
N THR A 16 -2.25 8.89 4.10
CA THR A 16 -3.66 8.53 4.34
C THR A 16 -4.59 9.00 3.21
N ASN A 17 -4.38 10.21 2.68
CA ASN A 17 -5.20 10.70 1.56
C ASN A 17 -4.92 9.94 0.25
N LEU A 18 -3.67 9.54 0.01
CA LEU A 18 -3.30 8.74 -1.16
C LEU A 18 -3.90 7.33 -1.05
N ARG A 19 -3.81 6.73 0.14
CA ARG A 19 -4.46 5.46 0.45
C ARG A 19 -5.96 5.52 0.16
N LEU A 20 -6.66 6.55 0.64
CA LEU A 20 -8.10 6.67 0.44
C LEU A 20 -8.47 6.70 -1.04
N LYS A 21 -7.72 7.45 -1.86
CA LYS A 21 -7.95 7.49 -3.32
C LYS A 21 -7.77 6.13 -3.97
N TYR A 22 -6.68 5.43 -3.62
CA TYR A 22 -6.42 4.09 -4.11
C TYR A 22 -7.51 3.09 -3.67
N ASP A 23 -7.85 3.06 -2.37
CA ASP A 23 -8.87 2.17 -1.81
C ASP A 23 -10.25 2.43 -2.45
N THR A 24 -10.62 3.70 -2.70
CA THR A 24 -11.86 4.04 -3.41
C THR A 24 -11.85 3.49 -4.83
N CYS A 25 -10.80 3.76 -5.61
CA CYS A 25 -10.68 3.26 -6.98
C CYS A 25 -10.74 1.72 -7.01
N PHE A 26 -9.93 1.06 -6.18
CA PHE A 26 -9.84 -0.39 -6.13
C PHE A 26 -11.17 -1.03 -5.73
N ASN A 27 -11.86 -0.50 -4.73
CA ASN A 27 -13.14 -1.05 -4.29
C ASN A 27 -14.23 -0.92 -5.37
N ASP A 28 -14.23 0.16 -6.13
CA ASP A 28 -15.17 0.36 -7.23
C ASP A 28 -14.87 -0.58 -8.39
N TRP A 29 -13.60 -0.72 -8.79
CA TRP A 29 -13.19 -1.71 -9.79
C TRP A 29 -13.51 -3.14 -9.32
N PHE A 30 -13.19 -3.47 -8.07
CA PHE A 30 -13.38 -4.81 -7.53
C PHE A 30 -14.86 -5.23 -7.57
N LYS A 31 -15.77 -4.33 -7.17
CA LYS A 31 -17.21 -4.60 -7.18
C LYS A 31 -17.78 -4.66 -8.60
N ASN A 32 -17.42 -3.70 -9.45
CA ASN A 32 -18.12 -3.48 -10.71
C ASN A 32 -17.51 -4.24 -11.88
N VAL A 33 -16.23 -4.64 -11.78
CA VAL A 33 -15.49 -5.29 -12.85
C VAL A 33 -15.07 -6.70 -12.43
N PHE A 34 -14.31 -6.81 -11.34
CA PHE A 34 -13.75 -8.10 -10.94
C PHE A 34 -14.84 -9.10 -10.51
N LEU A 35 -15.79 -8.68 -9.65
CA LEU A 35 -16.86 -9.55 -9.16
C LEU A 35 -18.06 -9.67 -10.10
N SER A 36 -18.25 -8.73 -11.03
CA SER A 36 -19.45 -8.70 -11.87
C SER A 36 -19.48 -9.80 -12.93
N ASN A 37 -18.33 -10.45 -13.21
CA ASN A 37 -18.17 -11.47 -14.26
C ASN A 37 -18.70 -11.00 -15.63
N ASP A 38 -18.81 -9.68 -15.83
CA ASP A 38 -19.35 -9.09 -17.05
C ASP A 38 -18.27 -9.04 -18.12
N THR A 39 -18.48 -9.81 -19.18
CA THR A 39 -17.54 -9.87 -20.29
C THR A 39 -17.53 -8.61 -21.17
N ASN A 40 -18.38 -7.62 -20.88
CA ASN A 40 -18.47 -6.37 -21.64
C ASN A 40 -18.31 -5.11 -20.75
N ALA A 41 -17.92 -5.26 -19.49
CA ALA A 41 -17.72 -4.11 -18.60
C ALA A 41 -16.74 -3.09 -19.22
N GLU A 42 -17.17 -1.84 -19.34
CA GLU A 42 -16.27 -0.74 -19.68
C GLU A 42 -15.23 -0.62 -18.55
N ASN A 43 -13.94 -0.69 -18.90
CA ASN A 43 -12.78 -0.72 -17.99
C ASN A 43 -12.43 -2.06 -17.33
N LYS A 44 -12.48 -3.16 -18.08
CA LYS A 44 -11.84 -4.44 -17.73
C LYS A 44 -10.32 -4.43 -17.54
N ASN A 45 -9.66 -3.29 -17.70
CA ASN A 45 -8.22 -3.23 -17.59
C ASN A 45 -7.81 -3.33 -16.11
N ASP A 46 -6.94 -4.28 -15.80
CA ASP A 46 -6.38 -4.49 -14.46
C ASP A 46 -5.54 -3.29 -13.97
N LYS A 47 -5.20 -2.35 -14.87
CA LYS A 47 -4.43 -1.13 -14.59
C LYS A 47 -5.27 0.11 -14.27
N ILE A 48 -6.58 -0.01 -14.08
CA ILE A 48 -7.46 1.17 -13.89
C ILE A 48 -7.07 2.07 -12.70
N CYS A 49 -6.49 1.48 -11.64
CA CYS A 49 -6.05 2.21 -10.44
C CYS A 49 -4.52 2.35 -10.35
N GLU A 50 -3.79 2.13 -11.46
CA GLU A 50 -2.32 2.11 -11.48
C GLU A 50 -1.75 3.46 -11.02
N PHE A 51 -2.37 4.57 -11.43
CA PHE A 51 -1.92 5.91 -11.03
C PHE A 51 -2.06 6.15 -9.52
N GLU A 52 -3.24 5.91 -8.95
CA GLU A 52 -3.49 6.05 -7.51
C GLU A 52 -2.60 5.10 -6.70
N PHE A 53 -2.40 3.88 -7.21
CA PHE A 53 -1.55 2.88 -6.58
C PHE A 53 -0.09 3.34 -6.52
N VAL A 54 0.50 3.78 -7.63
CA VAL A 54 1.90 4.20 -7.69
C VAL A 54 2.16 5.38 -6.76
N GLU A 55 1.27 6.37 -6.72
CA GLU A 55 1.39 7.52 -5.82
C GLU A 55 1.32 7.09 -4.35
N TYR A 56 0.37 6.22 -4.00
CA TYR A 56 0.26 5.68 -2.65
C TYR A 56 1.46 4.81 -2.25
N GLN A 57 1.87 3.88 -3.12
CA GLN A 57 2.98 2.95 -2.92
C GLN A 57 4.28 3.70 -2.65
N LYS A 58 4.58 4.72 -3.48
CA LYS A 58 5.76 5.58 -3.31
C LYS A 58 5.77 6.27 -1.95
N CYS A 59 4.62 6.79 -1.52
CA CYS A 59 4.50 7.40 -0.19
C CYS A 59 4.76 6.37 0.91
N LEU A 60 4.09 5.22 0.84
CA LEU A 60 4.18 4.17 1.84
C LEU A 60 5.60 3.64 2.02
N PHE A 61 6.30 3.37 0.92
CA PHE A 61 7.68 2.85 0.96
C PHE A 61 8.62 3.87 1.57
N LYS A 62 8.50 5.15 1.21
CA LYS A 62 9.27 6.21 1.86
C LYS A 62 9.01 6.26 3.37
N SER A 63 7.76 6.14 3.81
CA SER A 63 7.45 6.13 5.25
C SER A 63 8.04 4.92 5.97
N ILE A 64 8.12 3.76 5.31
CA ILE A 64 8.79 2.55 5.83
C ILE A 64 10.30 2.80 6.00
N GLU A 65 10.98 3.37 4.99
CA GLU A 65 12.40 3.73 5.06
C GLU A 65 12.67 4.73 6.21
N ASP A 66 11.81 5.75 6.33
CA ASP A 66 11.90 6.75 7.38
C ASP A 66 11.69 6.15 8.78
N LEU A 67 10.86 5.12 8.93
CA LEU A 67 10.63 4.41 10.19
C LEU A 67 11.80 3.50 10.57
N GLU A 68 12.37 2.74 9.62
CA GLU A 68 13.53 1.88 9.87
C GLU A 68 14.78 2.71 10.25
N SER A 69 15.00 3.84 9.58
CA SER A 69 16.10 4.75 9.88
C SER A 69 15.99 5.40 11.27
N LYS A 70 14.76 5.65 11.75
CA LYS A 70 14.48 6.13 13.11
C LYS A 70 14.66 5.03 14.16
N THR A 71 14.22 3.80 13.85
CA THR A 71 14.27 2.64 14.77
C THR A 71 15.70 2.17 15.07
N SER A 72 16.64 2.38 14.15
CA SER A 72 18.06 2.06 14.36
C SER A 72 18.75 2.95 15.41
N LYS A 73 18.11 4.03 15.86
CA LYS A 73 18.68 4.98 16.85
C LYS A 73 18.23 4.73 18.29
N GLN A 74 17.31 3.80 18.55
CA GLN A 74 16.85 3.46 19.90
C GLN A 74 16.63 1.95 20.02
N GLN A 75 17.67 1.23 20.44
CA GLN A 75 17.47 -0.01 21.16
C GLN A 75 17.60 0.30 22.64
N GLU A 76 16.49 0.22 23.37
CA GLU A 76 16.32 -0.67 24.54
C GLU A 76 15.01 -0.34 25.27
N GLY A 77 14.14 -1.35 25.36
CA GLY A 77 13.05 -1.40 26.33
C GLY A 77 11.73 -0.74 25.93
N SER A 78 10.76 -1.54 25.46
CA SER A 78 9.45 -1.67 26.13
C SER A 78 8.49 -2.49 25.27
N SER A 79 7.82 -3.42 25.93
CA SER A 79 6.86 -4.37 25.38
C SER A 79 5.57 -3.70 24.91
N HIS A 80 5.09 -4.16 23.74
CA HIS A 80 3.72 -4.08 23.24
C HIS A 80 3.26 -2.75 22.59
N ALA A 81 3.83 -2.43 21.43
CA ALA A 81 3.14 -1.81 20.30
C ALA A 81 3.90 -2.15 19.00
N THR A 82 3.18 -2.34 17.90
CA THR A 82 3.61 -2.78 16.56
C THR A 82 5.01 -2.32 16.12
N ALA A 83 6.05 -3.09 16.41
CA ALA A 83 7.38 -2.86 15.85
C ALA A 83 7.38 -3.37 14.40
N LEU A 84 7.74 -2.49 13.46
CA LEU A 84 7.92 -2.85 12.05
C LEU A 84 8.97 -3.97 11.96
N PRO A 85 8.71 -5.08 11.24
CA PRO A 85 9.69 -6.14 11.09
C PRO A 85 10.95 -5.58 10.43
N LYS A 86 12.09 -5.69 11.10
CA LYS A 86 13.39 -5.34 10.50
C LYS A 86 13.60 -6.18 9.24
N GLY A 87 13.97 -5.54 8.12
CA GLY A 87 14.18 -6.22 6.83
C GLY A 87 12.93 -6.27 5.93
N LEU A 88 11.85 -5.55 6.31
CA LEU A 88 10.69 -5.38 5.44
C LEU A 88 11.10 -4.64 4.16
N LEU A 89 11.93 -3.60 4.27
CA LEU A 89 12.40 -2.85 3.12
C LEU A 89 13.28 -3.70 2.19
N ASP A 90 14.13 -4.57 2.74
CA ASP A 90 14.96 -5.48 1.95
C ASP A 90 14.10 -6.48 1.17
N SER A 91 13.03 -6.97 1.81
CA SER A 91 12.06 -7.87 1.16
C SER A 91 11.30 -7.18 0.04
N ILE A 92 10.93 -5.91 0.23
CA ILE A 92 10.28 -5.09 -0.81
C ILE A 92 11.23 -4.87 -1.99
N LYS A 93 12.48 -4.49 -1.74
CA LYS A 93 13.49 -4.23 -2.77
C LYS A 93 13.83 -5.47 -3.60
N GLU A 94 13.91 -6.65 -2.97
CA GLU A 94 14.13 -7.89 -3.72
C GLU A 94 12.93 -8.22 -4.61
N ALA A 95 11.69 -8.03 -4.11
CA ALA A 95 10.49 -8.25 -4.92
C ALA A 95 10.41 -7.31 -6.14
N GLU A 96 10.78 -6.02 -5.99
CA GLU A 96 10.85 -5.09 -7.13
C GLU A 96 11.87 -5.55 -8.19
N LYS A 97 13.03 -6.03 -7.75
CA LYS A 97 14.07 -6.55 -8.64
C LYS A 97 13.64 -7.82 -9.39
N GLU A 98 12.84 -8.68 -8.76
CA GLU A 98 12.24 -9.84 -9.43
C GLU A 98 11.25 -9.41 -10.52
N ILE A 99 10.39 -8.42 -10.24
CA ILE A 99 9.41 -7.90 -11.21
C ILE A 99 10.10 -7.29 -12.45
N GLU A 100 11.15 -6.49 -12.26
CA GLU A 100 11.93 -5.93 -13.38
C GLU A 100 12.65 -7.00 -14.22
N GLY A 101 12.93 -8.17 -13.63
CA GLY A 101 13.50 -9.31 -14.35
C GLY A 101 12.50 -10.03 -15.25
N PHE A 102 11.20 -9.98 -14.91
CA PHE A 102 10.12 -10.59 -15.68
C PHE A 102 9.72 -9.75 -16.91
N GLU A 103 9.82 -8.42 -16.85
CA GLU A 103 9.46 -7.54 -17.99
C GLU A 103 10.51 -7.53 -19.11
N LYS A 104 11.72 -8.05 -18.87
CA LYS A 104 12.84 -8.06 -19.83
C LYS A 104 12.95 -9.34 -20.68
N ASN A 105 12.02 -10.28 -20.55
CA ASN A 105 11.97 -11.55 -21.30
C ASN A 105 10.75 -11.65 -22.21
#